data_AF-A0A7S0F2I9-F1
#
_entry.id   AF-A0A7S0F2I9-F1
#
_cell.length_a   1.000
_cell.length_b   1.000
_cell.length_c   1.000
_cell.angle_alpha   90.00
_cell.angle_beta   90.00
_cell.angle_gamma   90.00
#
_symmetry.space_group_name_H-M   'P 1'
#
loop_
_entity.id
_entity.type
_entity.pdbx_description
1 polymer ?
#
loop_
_entity_poly.entity_id
_entity_poly.type
_entity_poly.pdbx_seq_one_letter_code
_entity_poly.pdbx_strand_id
1 'polypeptide(L)'
;AAAAEAEDSATGEAVDPTQVITAEDGAAAREEREAREEFCGGWTNIRNDNLEVYLKHIGVGWAKRKIACSFKPQSSYAVVEGVLQVMTPTPLGDRLETFPLDVQQSDVIEGKTFTKSHRWEALTRHLTTTAKDPSGAHPCRKWLRLGLGFAAR
;
A
#
# COMPACT_ATOMS: atom_id res chain seq x y z
N ALA A 1 -5.00 -7.27 73.88
CA ALA A 1 -4.35 -8.60 73.83
C ALA A 1 -5.23 -9.52 73.00
N ALA A 2 -4.61 -10.38 72.18
CA ALA A 2 -5.18 -11.31 71.18
C ALA A 2 -5.69 -10.59 69.89
N ALA A 3 -4.99 -10.67 68.75
CA ALA A 3 -4.73 -11.81 67.84
C ALA A 3 -5.95 -12.19 66.98
N ALA A 4 -5.87 -11.95 65.67
CA ALA A 4 -6.38 -12.84 64.62
C ALA A 4 -5.96 -12.31 63.23
N GLU A 5 -5.33 -13.19 62.48
CA GLU A 5 -4.96 -13.09 61.08
C GLU A 5 -6.20 -13.19 60.17
N ALA A 6 -6.12 -12.58 58.99
CA ALA A 6 -6.78 -13.09 57.78
C ALA A 6 -6.09 -12.48 56.56
N GLU A 7 -5.23 -13.29 55.95
CA GLU A 7 -4.84 -13.16 54.55
C GLU A 7 -6.10 -13.31 53.68
N ASP A 8 -6.28 -12.44 52.68
CA ASP A 8 -7.03 -12.81 51.49
C ASP A 8 -6.20 -12.44 50.26
N SER A 9 -5.79 -13.51 49.59
CA SER A 9 -4.94 -13.54 48.42
C SER A 9 -5.74 -13.06 47.22
N ALA A 10 -5.61 -11.78 46.88
CA ALA A 10 -5.95 -11.31 45.55
C ALA A 10 -4.89 -11.84 44.57
N THR A 11 -5.08 -13.08 44.11
CA THR A 11 -4.32 -13.67 43.02
C THR A 11 -4.60 -12.85 41.76
N GLY A 12 -3.67 -11.95 41.45
CA GLY A 12 -3.61 -11.29 40.16
C GLY A 12 -3.34 -12.32 39.09
N GLU A 13 -4.37 -12.71 38.35
CA GLU A 13 -4.19 -13.37 37.08
C GLU A 13 -3.90 -12.29 36.03
N ALA A 14 -2.64 -11.86 36.01
CA ALA A 14 -2.08 -11.17 34.87
C ALA A 14 -2.09 -12.16 33.70
N VAL A 15 -3.11 -12.05 32.84
CA VAL A 15 -3.12 -12.75 31.56
C VAL A 15 -2.05 -12.07 30.71
N ASP A 16 -0.84 -12.62 30.79
CA ASP A 16 0.27 -12.32 29.90
C ASP A 16 -0.14 -12.76 28.48
N PRO A 17 -0.38 -11.83 27.53
CA PRO A 17 -0.64 -12.21 26.16
C PRO A 17 0.71 -12.44 25.49
N THR A 18 1.44 -13.46 25.95
CA THR A 18 2.50 -14.07 25.16
C THR A 18 1.81 -14.72 23.97
N GLN A 19 1.65 -13.93 22.91
CA GLN A 19 1.27 -14.41 21.60
C GLN A 19 2.26 -15.50 21.22
N VAL A 20 1.74 -16.73 21.17
CA VAL A 20 2.44 -17.87 20.57
C VAL A 20 2.56 -17.54 19.10
N ILE A 21 3.67 -16.89 18.72
CA ILE A 21 4.08 -16.74 17.33
C ILE A 21 4.41 -18.16 16.88
N THR A 22 3.50 -18.80 16.16
CA THR A 22 3.77 -20.14 15.67
C THR A 22 4.85 -20.06 14.60
N ALA A 23 5.67 -21.11 14.43
CA ALA A 23 6.73 -21.12 13.42
C ALA A 23 6.19 -20.89 11.99
N GLU A 24 4.90 -21.14 11.78
CA GLU A 24 4.16 -20.89 10.55
C GLU A 24 3.94 -19.38 10.30
N ASP A 25 3.67 -18.59 11.35
CA ASP A 25 3.55 -17.14 11.27
C ASP A 25 4.89 -16.47 10.89
N GLY A 26 6.00 -17.04 11.37
CA GLY A 26 7.35 -16.57 11.03
C GLY A 26 7.74 -16.88 9.58
N ALA A 27 7.30 -18.02 9.03
CA ALA A 27 7.56 -18.40 7.65
C ALA A 27 6.79 -17.53 6.66
N ALA A 28 5.50 -17.30 6.91
CA ALA A 28 4.66 -16.45 6.07
C ALA A 28 5.16 -14.99 6.05
N ALA A 29 5.52 -14.44 7.20
CA ALA A 29 6.07 -13.09 7.30
C ALA A 29 7.41 -12.95 6.55
N ARG A 30 8.23 -14.01 6.54
CA ARG A 30 9.49 -14.03 5.80
C ARG A 30 9.28 -14.09 4.29
N GLU A 31 8.40 -14.96 3.81
CA GLU A 31 8.09 -15.05 2.37
C GLU A 31 7.50 -13.75 1.85
N GLU A 32 6.62 -13.13 2.62
CA GLU A 32 6.08 -11.81 2.31
C GLU A 32 7.18 -10.75 2.23
N ARG A 33 8.14 -10.75 3.16
CA ARG A 33 9.29 -9.84 3.12
C ARG A 33 10.16 -10.06 1.88
N GLU A 34 10.50 -11.31 1.57
CA GLU A 34 11.31 -11.64 0.38
C GLU A 34 10.59 -11.20 -0.91
N ALA A 35 9.29 -11.40 -1.01
CA ALA A 35 8.49 -10.94 -2.15
C ALA A 35 8.46 -9.40 -2.27
N ARG A 36 8.38 -8.68 -1.14
CA ARG A 36 8.46 -7.20 -1.13
C ARG A 36 9.83 -6.71 -1.58
N GLU A 37 10.90 -7.36 -1.12
CA GLU A 37 12.28 -7.04 -1.51
C GLU A 37 12.51 -7.27 -3.01
N GLU A 38 11.96 -8.33 -3.60
CA GLU A 38 12.01 -8.62 -5.05
C GLU A 38 11.32 -7.52 -5.88
N PHE A 39 10.25 -6.90 -5.37
CA PHE A 39 9.57 -5.80 -6.04
C PHE A 39 10.29 -4.45 -5.92
N CYS A 40 11.13 -4.29 -4.89
CA CYS A 40 11.88 -3.06 -4.69
C CYS A 40 12.96 -2.90 -5.78
N GLY A 41 13.29 -1.66 -6.11
CA GLY A 41 14.25 -1.33 -7.17
C GLY A 41 13.68 -0.37 -8.19
N GLY A 42 14.41 -0.22 -9.30
CA GLY A 42 14.10 0.74 -10.37
C GLY A 42 13.20 0.13 -11.45
N TRP A 43 12.14 0.84 -11.79
CA TRP A 43 11.16 0.45 -12.79
C TRP A 43 11.00 1.52 -13.86
N THR A 44 10.69 1.09 -15.08
CA THR A 44 10.40 2.00 -16.19
C THR A 44 9.05 1.63 -16.79
N ASN A 45 8.18 2.62 -16.96
CA ASN A 45 6.94 2.42 -17.70
C ASN A 45 7.26 2.18 -19.19
N ILE A 46 6.97 0.98 -19.68
CA ILE A 46 7.20 0.62 -21.09
C ILE A 46 5.95 0.85 -21.96
N ARG A 47 4.76 0.73 -21.37
CA ARG A 47 3.47 0.74 -22.07
C ARG A 47 2.34 1.19 -21.14
N ASN A 48 1.37 1.89 -21.72
CA ASN A 48 0.11 2.24 -21.09
C ASN A 48 -1.05 1.74 -21.96
N ASP A 49 -1.96 0.96 -21.39
CA ASP A 49 -3.19 0.52 -22.07
C ASP A 49 -4.40 1.23 -21.47
N ASN A 50 -5.24 1.85 -22.31
CA ASN A 50 -6.48 2.56 -21.92
C ASN A 50 -6.33 3.72 -20.91
N LEU A 51 -5.13 4.24 -20.66
CA LEU A 51 -4.89 5.34 -19.71
C LEU A 51 -5.71 6.60 -20.05
N GLU A 52 -5.78 7.00 -21.33
CA GLU A 52 -6.55 8.19 -21.73
C GLU A 52 -8.05 8.06 -21.42
N VAL A 53 -8.62 6.86 -21.61
CA VAL A 53 -10.03 6.58 -21.33
C VAL A 53 -10.30 6.65 -19.84
N TYR A 54 -9.42 6.07 -19.02
CA TYR A 54 -9.50 6.16 -17.57
C TYR A 54 -9.43 7.61 -17.07
N LEU A 55 -8.44 8.38 -17.53
CA LEU A 55 -8.29 9.79 -17.14
C LEU A 55 -9.49 10.64 -17.56
N LYS A 56 -10.06 10.37 -18.74
CA LYS A 56 -11.30 11.02 -19.20
C LYS A 56 -12.47 10.70 -18.27
N HIS A 57 -12.61 9.44 -17.86
CA HIS A 57 -13.69 9.00 -16.98
C HIS A 57 -13.66 9.67 -15.61
N ILE A 58 -12.48 9.82 -15.01
CA ILE A 58 -12.35 10.50 -13.70
C ILE A 58 -12.40 12.03 -13.79
N GLY A 59 -12.55 12.59 -15.00
CA GLY A 59 -12.78 14.02 -15.25
C GLY A 59 -11.52 14.84 -15.54
N VAL A 60 -10.36 14.22 -15.77
CA VAL A 60 -9.13 14.96 -16.12
C VAL A 60 -9.31 15.66 -17.46
N GLY A 61 -9.03 16.96 -17.54
CA GLY A 61 -9.14 17.76 -18.76
C GLY A 61 -8.22 17.28 -19.90
N TRP A 62 -8.63 17.53 -21.16
CA TRP A 62 -7.99 16.95 -22.36
C TRP A 62 -6.47 17.19 -22.43
N ALA A 63 -6.01 18.42 -22.16
CA ALA A 63 -4.58 18.76 -22.21
C ALA A 63 -3.75 17.94 -21.21
N LYS A 64 -4.19 17.86 -19.94
CA LYS A 64 -3.53 17.05 -18.89
C LYS A 64 -3.46 15.57 -19.29
N ARG A 65 -4.50 15.03 -19.93
CA ARG A 65 -4.51 13.62 -20.40
C ARG A 65 -3.45 13.35 -21.45
N LYS A 66 -3.29 14.24 -22.43
CA LYS A 66 -2.27 14.08 -23.48
C LYS A 66 -0.86 14.08 -22.91
N ILE A 67 -0.59 14.99 -21.97
CA ILE A 67 0.70 15.03 -21.27
C ILE A 67 0.92 13.74 -20.48
N ALA A 68 -0.06 13.30 -19.68
CA ALA A 68 0.04 12.07 -18.89
C ALA A 68 0.28 10.82 -19.75
N CYS A 69 -0.38 10.70 -20.91
CA CYS A 69 -0.17 9.56 -21.81
C CYS A 69 1.20 9.57 -22.51
N SER A 70 1.79 10.75 -22.72
CA SER A 70 3.13 10.87 -23.30
C SER A 70 4.25 10.64 -22.30
N PHE A 71 3.97 10.79 -21.01
CA PHE A 71 4.94 10.64 -19.94
C PHE A 71 5.19 9.17 -19.62
N LYS A 72 6.47 8.77 -19.63
CA LYS A 72 6.93 7.44 -19.23
C LYS A 72 7.78 7.56 -17.97
N PRO A 73 7.17 7.47 -16.78
CA PRO A 73 7.92 7.59 -15.54
C PRO A 73 8.94 6.46 -15.41
N GLN A 74 10.11 6.85 -14.91
CA GLN A 74 10.98 5.93 -14.21
C GLN A 74 10.66 6.10 -12.73
N SER A 75 10.45 5.01 -12.01
CA SER A 75 10.11 5.06 -10.59
C SER A 75 10.95 4.05 -9.84
N SER A 76 11.45 4.38 -8.67
CA SER A 76 12.08 3.43 -7.77
C SER A 76 11.23 3.20 -6.53
N TYR A 77 11.14 1.94 -6.11
CA TYR A 77 10.34 1.51 -4.98
C TYR A 77 11.26 0.95 -3.90
N ALA A 78 10.99 1.30 -2.65
CA ALA A 78 11.66 0.74 -1.48
C ALA A 78 10.62 0.53 -0.37
N VAL A 79 10.76 -0.52 0.42
CA VAL A 79 9.96 -0.71 1.64
C VAL A 79 10.90 -0.55 2.83
N VAL A 80 10.63 0.46 3.67
CA VAL A 80 11.41 0.76 4.87
C VAL A 80 10.46 0.75 6.05
N GLU A 81 10.66 -0.16 7.00
CA GLU A 81 9.87 -0.24 8.24
C GLU A 81 8.34 -0.29 8.01
N GLY A 82 7.91 -1.04 6.99
CA GLY A 82 6.48 -1.16 6.63
C GLY A 82 5.91 0.03 5.84
N VAL A 83 6.74 1.00 5.46
CA VAL A 83 6.36 2.13 4.60
C VAL A 83 6.92 1.92 3.20
N LEU A 84 6.04 1.90 2.21
CA LEU A 84 6.40 1.91 0.80
C LEU A 84 6.79 3.33 0.39
N GLN A 85 8.01 3.49 -0.06
CA GLN A 85 8.55 4.73 -0.64
C GLN A 85 8.58 4.59 -2.16
N VAL A 86 8.01 5.57 -2.85
CA VAL A 86 7.99 5.64 -4.31
C VAL A 86 8.66 6.94 -4.73
N MET A 87 9.82 6.84 -5.36
CA MET A 87 10.51 7.98 -5.95
C MET A 87 10.27 7.97 -7.45
N THR A 88 9.73 9.06 -7.98
CA THR A 88 9.55 9.25 -9.43
C THR A 88 10.26 10.53 -9.85
N PRO A 89 11.40 10.42 -10.57
CA PRO A 89 11.99 11.58 -11.22
C PRO A 89 11.02 12.18 -12.23
N THR A 90 10.78 13.47 -12.10
CA THR A 90 10.01 14.23 -13.08
C THR A 90 10.86 15.38 -13.62
N PRO A 91 10.56 15.92 -14.81
CA PRO A 91 11.27 17.09 -15.34
C PRO A 91 11.23 18.32 -14.42
N LEU A 92 10.32 18.36 -13.45
CA LEU A 92 10.13 19.46 -12.50
C LEU A 92 10.77 19.18 -11.13
N GLY A 93 11.50 18.07 -10.99
CA GLY A 93 12.10 17.61 -9.75
C GLY A 93 11.66 16.21 -9.36
N ASP A 94 12.38 15.61 -8.41
CA ASP A 94 12.05 14.30 -7.90
C ASP A 94 10.84 14.37 -6.98
N ARG A 95 9.86 13.50 -7.26
CA ARG A 95 8.69 13.33 -6.40
C ARG A 95 8.89 12.09 -5.54
N LEU A 96 8.98 12.28 -4.23
CA LEU A 96 8.95 11.19 -3.25
C LEU A 96 7.57 11.09 -2.63
N GLU A 97 6.97 9.92 -2.71
CA GLU A 97 5.71 9.58 -2.06
C GLU A 97 5.93 8.45 -1.05
N THR A 98 5.22 8.51 0.07
CA THR A 98 5.33 7.50 1.12
C THR A 98 3.94 6.98 1.46
N PHE A 99 3.83 5.65 1.57
CA PHE A 99 2.58 4.95 1.79
C PHE A 99 2.76 3.88 2.87
N PRO A 100 2.17 4.03 4.06
CA PRO A 100 2.15 2.96 5.04
C PRO A 100 1.38 1.76 4.49
N LEU A 101 2.00 0.59 4.55
CA LEU A 101 1.36 -0.66 4.15
C LEU A 101 0.32 -1.07 5.18
N ASP A 102 -0.77 -1.67 4.69
CA ASP A 102 -1.91 -2.17 5.47
C ASP A 102 -2.67 -1.12 6.30
N VAL A 103 -2.42 0.15 6.03
CA VAL A 103 -3.12 1.29 6.62
C VAL A 103 -4.05 1.93 5.58
N GLN A 104 -5.29 2.24 5.99
CA GLN A 104 -6.19 3.08 5.21
C GLN A 104 -5.92 4.55 5.49
N GLN A 105 -5.80 5.34 4.42
CA GLN A 105 -5.54 6.77 4.48
C GLN A 105 -6.54 7.55 3.62
N SER A 106 -6.83 8.78 4.01
CA SER A 106 -7.63 9.70 3.20
C SER A 106 -6.69 10.58 2.37
N ASP A 107 -6.92 10.64 1.06
CA ASP A 107 -6.13 11.45 0.11
C ASP A 107 -7.07 12.34 -0.72
N VAL A 108 -6.62 13.52 -1.12
CA VAL A 108 -7.41 14.47 -1.92
C VAL A 108 -6.77 14.65 -3.28
N ILE A 109 -7.44 14.13 -4.32
CA ILE A 109 -6.96 14.19 -5.70
C ILE A 109 -7.94 15.04 -6.51
N GLU A 110 -7.46 16.16 -7.06
CA GLU A 110 -8.26 17.11 -7.85
C GLU A 110 -9.55 17.54 -7.12
N GLY A 111 -9.45 17.80 -5.81
CA GLY A 111 -10.56 18.24 -4.95
C GLY A 111 -11.53 17.15 -4.51
N LYS A 112 -11.30 15.88 -4.88
CA LYS A 112 -12.10 14.74 -4.43
C LYS A 112 -11.34 13.95 -3.37
N THR A 113 -12.05 13.58 -2.31
CA THR A 113 -11.49 12.76 -1.23
C THR A 113 -11.58 11.29 -1.61
N PHE A 114 -10.51 10.53 -1.38
CA PHE A 114 -10.45 9.08 -1.60
C PHE A 114 -9.91 8.38 -0.36
N THR A 115 -10.48 7.24 -0.01
CA THR A 115 -9.86 6.30 0.93
C THR A 115 -8.92 5.38 0.18
N LYS A 116 -7.63 5.49 0.45
CA LYS A 116 -6.55 4.74 -0.18
C LYS A 116 -6.01 3.69 0.80
N SER A 117 -5.64 2.52 0.29
CA SER A 117 -4.87 1.53 1.06
C SER A 117 -3.93 0.77 0.14
N HIS A 118 -2.77 0.41 0.69
CA HIS A 118 -1.75 -0.36 0.01
C HIS A 118 -1.55 -1.67 0.75
N ARG A 119 -1.69 -2.80 0.08
CA ARG A 119 -1.51 -4.12 0.67
C ARG A 119 -0.61 -4.96 -0.21
N TRP A 120 0.31 -5.66 0.43
CA TRP A 120 1.07 -6.72 -0.23
C TRP A 120 0.27 -8.02 -0.20
N GLU A 121 0.18 -8.70 -1.34
CA GLU A 121 -0.44 -10.03 -1.43
C GLU A 121 0.66 -11.07 -1.63
N ALA A 122 1.04 -11.77 -0.56
CA ALA A 122 2.16 -12.72 -0.55
C ALA A 122 2.00 -13.82 -1.60
N LEU A 123 0.80 -14.40 -1.72
CA LEU A 123 0.51 -15.50 -2.65
C LEU A 123 0.67 -15.12 -4.12
N THR A 124 0.39 -13.86 -4.47
CA THR A 124 0.47 -13.38 -5.86
C THR A 124 1.68 -12.50 -6.11
N ARG A 125 2.48 -12.21 -5.07
CA ARG A 125 3.62 -11.30 -5.08
C ARG A 125 3.30 -9.94 -5.71
N HIS A 126 2.09 -9.43 -5.44
CA HIS A 126 1.62 -8.17 -6.00
C HIS A 126 1.38 -7.13 -4.91
N LEU A 127 1.79 -5.89 -5.21
CA LEU A 127 1.30 -4.72 -4.50
C LEU A 127 -0.08 -4.34 -5.03
N THR A 128 -1.09 -4.45 -4.17
CA THR A 128 -2.45 -3.99 -4.47
C THR A 128 -2.67 -2.61 -3.85
N THR A 129 -2.94 -1.63 -4.71
CA THR A 129 -3.38 -0.29 -4.29
C THR A 129 -4.88 -0.17 -4.54
N THR A 130 -5.64 0.15 -3.51
CA THR A 130 -7.07 0.43 -3.61
C THR A 130 -7.30 1.90 -3.33
N ALA A 131 -8.14 2.56 -4.12
CA ALA A 131 -8.66 3.89 -3.86
C ALA A 131 -10.19 3.87 -4.01
N LYS A 132 -10.91 4.31 -2.97
CA LYS A 132 -12.37 4.33 -2.93
C LYS A 132 -12.87 5.76 -2.76
N ASP A 133 -13.83 6.16 -3.59
CA ASP A 133 -14.56 7.41 -3.42
C ASP A 133 -15.60 7.25 -2.28
N PRO A 134 -15.83 8.27 -1.42
CA PRO A 134 -16.84 8.24 -0.35
C PRO A 134 -18.27 8.01 -0.86
N SER A 135 -18.58 8.31 -2.12
CA SER A 135 -19.86 8.01 -2.75
C SER A 135 -20.06 6.51 -3.07
N GLY A 136 -19.03 5.68 -2.92
CA GLY A 136 -19.05 4.29 -3.34
C GLY A 136 -19.15 4.09 -4.86
N ALA A 137 -19.14 5.19 -5.64
CA ALA A 137 -19.10 5.14 -7.09
C ALA A 137 -17.76 4.58 -7.53
N HIS A 138 -17.75 3.29 -7.90
CA HIS A 138 -16.59 2.68 -8.53
C HIS A 138 -16.25 3.46 -9.80
N PRO A 139 -15.01 3.95 -10.00
CA PRO A 139 -14.54 4.26 -11.33
C PRO A 139 -14.43 2.92 -12.09
N CYS A 140 -15.55 2.48 -12.68
CA CYS A 140 -15.72 1.25 -13.46
C CYS A 140 -15.43 -0.06 -12.70
N ARG A 141 -16.35 -1.05 -12.78
CA ARG A 141 -16.13 -2.46 -12.35
C ARG A 141 -15.09 -3.23 -13.20
N LYS A 142 -14.18 -2.54 -13.88
CA LYS A 142 -12.99 -3.16 -14.48
C LYS A 142 -11.83 -2.81 -13.58
N TRP A 143 -11.50 -3.76 -12.71
CA TRP A 143 -10.25 -3.86 -11.99
C TRP A 143 -9.16 -3.09 -12.71
N LEU A 144 -8.72 -1.97 -12.14
CA LEU A 144 -7.41 -1.44 -12.48
C LEU A 144 -6.42 -2.39 -11.79
N ARG A 145 -6.27 -3.59 -12.35
CA ARG A 145 -5.01 -4.31 -12.22
C ARG A 145 -4.06 -3.38 -12.95
N LEU A 146 -3.31 -2.56 -12.22
CA LEU A 146 -2.05 -2.05 -12.74
C LEU A 146 -1.15 -3.27 -12.91
N GLY A 147 -1.49 -4.12 -13.89
CA GLY A 147 -0.56 -4.95 -14.61
C GLY A 147 0.24 -3.99 -15.45
N LEU A 148 1.00 -3.14 -14.76
CA LEU A 148 2.15 -2.54 -15.34
C LEU A 148 3.02 -3.74 -15.69
N GLY A 149 3.01 -4.10 -16.98
CA GLY A 149 3.97 -5.04 -17.53
C GLY A 149 5.32 -4.38 -17.34
N PHE A 150 5.93 -4.67 -16.20
CA PHE A 150 7.13 -4.04 -15.78
C PHE A 150 8.25 -5.04 -15.95
N ALA A 151 9.24 -4.69 -16.75
CA ALA A 151 10.49 -5.43 -16.78
C ALA A 151 11.34 -4.96 -15.60
N ALA A 152 11.65 -5.87 -14.68
CA ALA A 152 12.79 -5.69 -13.80
C ALA A 152 14.06 -5.64 -14.68
N ARG A 153 14.98 -4.74 -14.36
CA ARG A 153 16.32 -4.74 -14.97
C ARG A 153 17.21 -5.75 -14.28
#